data_AF-A0A1G8E1V8-F1
#
_entry.id   AF-A0A1G8E1V8-F1
#
_cell.length_a   1.000
_cell.length_b   1.000
_cell.length_c   1.000
_cell.angle_alpha   90.00
_cell.angle_beta   90.00
_cell.angle_gamma   90.00
#
_symmetry.space_group_name_H-M   'P 1'
#
loop_
_entity.id
_entity.type
_entity.pdbx_description
1 polymer ?
#
loop_
_entity_poly.entity_id
_entity_poly.type
_entity_poly.pdbx_seq_one_letter_code
_entity_poly.pdbx_strand_id
1 'polypeptide(L)' 'MQKCYTVELQKECEDKLGRLLSKDEDQFIKWLADRQQKEDELLMSNNNQKTNQMIEAES' A
#
# COMPACT_ATOMS: atom_id res chain seq x y z
N MET A 1 -2.92 5.12 8.39
CA MET A 1 -3.69 3.88 8.69
C MET A 1 -3.02 2.60 8.19
N GLN A 2 -2.04 2.64 7.29
CA GLN A 2 -1.46 1.46 6.65
C GLN A 2 -0.66 0.52 7.57
N LYS A 3 -0.03 1.06 8.63
CA LYS A 3 0.65 0.25 9.66
C LYS A 3 -0.27 -0.76 10.36
N CYS A 4 -1.57 -0.48 10.47
CA CYS A 4 -2.53 -1.43 11.06
C CYS A 4 -2.81 -2.60 10.13
N TYR A 5 -2.91 -2.34 8.82
CA TYR A 5 -3.23 -3.36 7.81
C TYR A 5 -2.12 -4.41 7.69
N THR A 6 -0.84 -4.01 7.73
CA THR A 6 0.28 -4.96 7.62
C THR A 6 0.33 -5.92 8.81
N VAL A 7 0.02 -5.43 10.02
CA VAL A 7 0.00 -6.25 11.25
C VAL A 7 -1.17 -7.22 11.24
N GLU A 8 -2.35 -6.78 10.79
CA GLU A 8 -3.53 -7.64 10.64
C GLU A 8 -3.29 -8.75 9.61
N LEU A 9 -2.66 -8.42 8.47
CA LEU A 9 -2.35 -9.38 7.42
C LEU A 9 -1.32 -10.43 7.86
N GLN A 10 -0.30 -10.01 8.62
CA GLN A 10 0.68 -10.94 9.21
C GLN A 10 0.00 -11.94 10.13
N LYS A 11 -0.86 -11.45 11.02
CA LYS A 11 -1.58 -12.29 11.96
C LYS A 11 -2.52 -13.27 11.24
N GLU A 12 -3.25 -12.81 10.22
CA GLU A 12 -4.10 -13.69 9.41
C GLU A 12 -3.29 -14.79 8.71
N CYS A 13 -2.10 -14.48 8.20
CA CYS A 13 -1.20 -15.45 7.60
C CYS A 13 -0.74 -16.49 8.63
N GLU A 14 -0.33 -16.07 9.83
CA GLU A 14 0.09 -16.98 10.90
C GLU A 14 -1.04 -17.90 11.36
N ASP A 15 -2.24 -17.35 11.53
CA ASP A 15 -3.44 -18.10 11.92
C ASP A 15 -3.80 -19.16 10.86
N LYS A 16 -3.71 -18.83 9.57
CA LYS A 16 -4.00 -19.78 8.46
C LYS A 16 -2.92 -20.84 8.28
N LEU A 17 -1.66 -20.46 8.47
CA LEU A 17 -0.52 -21.39 8.35
C LEU A 17 -0.38 -22.28 9.59
N GLY A 18 -0.98 -21.89 10.72
CA GLY A 18 -0.82 -22.57 12.00
C GLY A 18 0.61 -22.51 12.55
N ARG A 19 1.41 -21.54 12.07
CA ARG A 19 2.80 -21.31 12.49
C ARG A 19 3.14 -19.83 12.35
N LEU A 20 4.15 -19.41 13.10
CA LEU A 20 4.72 -18.08 12.95
C LEU A 20 5.40 -17.93 11.58
N LEU A 21 5.35 -16.70 11.07
CA LEU A 21 6.08 -16.35 9.86
C LEU A 21 7.59 -16.32 10.17
N SER A 22 8.36 -16.81 9.21
CA SER A 22 9.80 -16.58 9.21
C SER A 22 10.09 -15.09 8.98
N LYS A 23 11.32 -14.69 9.32
CA LYS A 23 11.78 -13.32 9.10
C LYS A 23 11.70 -12.89 7.62
N ASP A 24 11.97 -13.81 6.71
CA ASP A 24 11.94 -13.54 5.27
C ASP A 24 10.50 -13.35 4.77
N GLU A 25 9.56 -14.15 5.28
CA GLU A 25 8.12 -14.01 4.98
C GLU A 25 7.56 -12.68 5.53
N ASP A 26 7.94 -12.30 6.75
CA ASP A 26 7.59 -11.02 7.37
C ASP A 26 8.11 -9.82 6.54
N GLN A 27 9.37 -9.90 6.09
CA GLN A 27 9.96 -8.89 5.20
C GLN A 27 9.27 -8.80 3.85
N PHE A 28 8.88 -9.95 3.27
CA PHE A 28 8.16 -9.99 2.00
C PHE A 28 6.78 -9.32 2.10
N ILE A 29 6.03 -9.58 3.17
CA ILE A 29 4.72 -8.94 3.41
C ILE A 29 4.87 -7.42 3.56
N LYS A 30 5.90 -6.97 4.30
CA LYS A 30 6.21 -5.53 4.43
C LYS A 30 6.55 -4.90 3.10
N TRP A 31 7.37 -5.56 2.28
CA TRP A 31 7.73 -5.08 0.96
C TRP A 31 6.50 -4.94 0.03
N LEU A 32 5.56 -5.90 0.08
CA LEU A 32 4.31 -5.80 -0.68
C LEU A 32 3.46 -4.60 -0.24
N ALA A 33 3.34 -4.38 1.07
CA ALA A 33 2.60 -3.24 1.61
C ALA A 33 3.23 -1.90 1.19
N ASP A 34 4.55 -1.79 1.26
CA ASP A 34 5.30 -0.60 0.84
C ASP A 34 5.19 -0.36 -0.67
N ARG A 35 5.17 -1.42 -1.48
CA ARG A 35 5.00 -1.32 -2.93
C ARG A 35 3.62 -0.78 -3.28
N GLN A 36 2.57 -1.33 -2.67
CA GLN A 36 1.20 -0.86 -2.87
C GLN A 36 1.06 0.61 -2.47
N GLN A 37 1.68 1.03 -1.36
CA GLN A 37 1.67 2.44 -0.94
C GLN A 37 2.23 3.36 -2.03
N LYS A 38 3.37 2.99 -2.62
CA LYS A 38 4.01 3.80 -3.65
C LYS A 38 3.20 3.85 -4.92
N GLU A 39 2.56 2.75 -5.31
CA GLU A 39 1.65 2.72 -6.46
C GLU A 39 0.43 3.63 -6.22
N ASP A 40 -0.15 3.59 -5.02
CA ASP A 40 -1.28 4.46 -4.64
C ASP A 40 -0.87 5.94 -4.58
N GLU A 41 0.31 6.27 -4.03
CA GLU A 41 0.86 7.63 -4.01
C GLU A 41 1.11 8.18 -5.43
N LEU A 42 1.62 7.34 -6.34
CA LEU A 42 1.79 7.68 -7.75
C LEU A 42 0.45 7.95 -8.45
N LEU A 43 -0.57 7.12 -8.18
CA LEU A 43 -1.92 7.30 -8.72
C LEU A 43 -2.56 8.61 -8.23
N MET A 44 -2.43 8.91 -6.93
CA MET A 44 -2.96 10.15 -6.35
C MET A 44 -2.20 11.39 -6.86
N SER A 45 -0.89 11.28 -7.07
CA SER A 45 -0.08 12.37 -7.63
C SER A 45 -0.44 12.69 -9.08
N ASN A 46 -0.73 11.67 -9.90
CA ASN A 46 -1.15 11.84 -11.30
C ASN A 46 -2.55 12.44 -11.44
N ASN A 47 -3.47 12.16 -10.50
CA ASN A 47 -4.82 12.72 -10.56
C ASN A 47 -4.85 14.22 -10.25
N ASN A 48 -3.94 14.74 -9.42
CA ASN A 48 -3.83 16.17 -9.14
C ASN A 48 -3.30 17.00 -10.33
N GLN A 49 -2.56 16.40 -11.26
CA GLN A 49 -2.10 17.10 -12.47
C GLN A 49 -3.21 17.26 -13.52
N LYS A 50 -4.16 16.32 -13.60
CA LYS A 50 -5.29 16.40 -14.53
C LYS A 50 -6.33 17.44 -14.10
N THR A 51 -6.58 17.58 -12.80
CA THR A 51 -7.51 18.60 -12.28
C THR A 51 -6.98 20.02 -12.47
N ASN A 52 -5.67 20.25 -12.31
CA ASN A 52 -5.08 21.59 -12.53
C ASN A 52 -5.09 22.03 -14.01
N GLN A 53 -5.09 21.10 -14.98
CA GLN A 53 -5.16 21.45 -16.41
C GLN A 53 -6.59 21.80 -16.89
N MET A 54 -7.65 21.38 -16.20
CA MET A 54 -9.02 21.79 -16.55
C MET A 54 -9.36 23.21 -16.09
N ILE A 55 -8.77 23.69 -14.99
CA ILE A 55 -9.06 25.02 -14.46
C ILE A 55 -8.48 26.13 -15.35
N GLU A 56 -7.32 25.90 -15.99
CA GLU A 56 -6.71 26.86 -16.91
C GLU A 56 -7.35 26.90 -18.31
N ALA A 57 -8.19 25.92 -18.65
CA ALA A 57 -8.90 25.88 -19.93
C ALA A 57 -10.26 26.62 -19.92
N GLU A 58 -10.72 27.06 -18.75
CA GLU A 58 -12.00 27.78 -18.55
C GLU A 58 -11.83 29.26 -18.14
N SER A 59 -10.63 29.84 -18.25
CA SER A 59 -10.37 31.29 -18.06
C SER A 59 -10.02 32.01 -19.36
#